data_AF-K9RCZ5-F1
#
_entry.id   AF-K9RCZ5-F1
#
_cell.length_a   1.000
_cell.length_b   1.000
_cell.length_c   1.000
_cell.angle_alpha   90.00
_cell.angle_beta   90.00
_cell.angle_gamma   90.00
#
_symmetry.space_group_name_H-M   'P 1'
#
loop_
_entity.id
_entity.type
_entity.pdbx_description
1 polymer ?
#
loop_
_entity_poly.entity_id
_entity_poly.type
_entity_poly.pdbx_seq_one_letter_code
_entity_poly.pdbx_strand_id
1 'polypeptide(L)'
;MFEQTFKNIDDVLRKEAGCTTELDYTEQTSWLLFLKYLDDLEQERALEAELVGKPSEFIIDEAHRWSSWAAPKKADGKLDHDHALIGDDLIDYVNGKLFPYLQGFKQRATSPDTIEYKIGEIFSEIKNKFQSGYSLRDALEYIDELRFKSQQEKHELSHLYEDKIKKMGNAGRNGGEYYTPRALIRAMIQVVKPQIGDRINEAG
;
A
#
# COMPACT_ATOMS: atom_id res chain seq x y z
N MET A 1 18.86 0.40 2.88
CA MET A 1 18.13 1.64 2.55
C MET A 1 16.68 1.51 3.00
N PHE A 2 15.96 0.46 2.54
CA PHE A 2 14.58 0.16 2.91
C PHE A 2 14.34 0.07 4.43
N GLU A 3 15.22 -0.60 5.18
CA GLU A 3 15.04 -0.74 6.64
C GLU A 3 15.01 0.61 7.37
N GLN A 4 15.85 1.56 6.97
CA GLN A 4 15.87 2.90 7.56
C GLN A 4 14.61 3.69 7.19
N THR A 5 14.18 3.62 5.93
CA THR A 5 12.93 4.25 5.47
C THR A 5 11.72 3.69 6.23
N PHE A 6 11.65 2.37 6.45
CA PHE A 6 10.60 1.74 7.26
C PHE A 6 10.62 2.20 8.72
N LYS A 7 11.81 2.33 9.32
CA LYS A 7 11.97 2.88 10.67
C LYS A 7 11.47 4.33 10.74
N ASN A 8 11.79 5.14 9.74
CA ASN A 8 11.33 6.52 9.68
C ASN A 8 9.80 6.60 9.57
N ILE A 9 9.18 5.75 8.73
CA ILE A 9 7.72 5.65 8.62
C ILE A 9 7.09 5.24 9.96
N ASP A 10 7.67 4.24 10.64
CA ASP A 10 7.21 3.82 11.98
C ASP A 10 7.29 4.98 12.98
N ASP A 11 8.38 5.76 12.95
CA ASP A 11 8.59 6.87 13.87
C ASP A 11 7.64 8.04 13.63
N VAL A 12 7.22 8.26 12.37
CA VAL A 12 6.14 9.19 12.02
C VAL A 12 4.82 8.68 12.60
N LEU A 13 4.48 7.42 12.34
CA LEU A 13 3.21 6.81 12.79
C LEU A 13 3.09 6.72 14.32
N ARG A 14 4.18 6.46 15.04
CA ARG A 14 4.19 6.46 16.53
C ARG A 14 3.92 7.83 17.13
N LYS A 15 4.15 8.92 16.39
CA LYS A 15 3.86 10.29 16.82
C LYS A 15 2.48 10.76 16.35
N GLU A 16 1.80 9.98 15.52
CA GLU A 16 0.51 10.33 14.97
C GLU A 16 -0.61 10.06 15.98
N ALA A 17 -1.36 11.11 16.35
CA ALA A 17 -2.36 11.03 17.42
C ALA A 17 -3.49 10.04 17.12
N GLY A 18 -3.84 9.84 15.85
CA GLY A 18 -4.87 8.87 15.46
C GLY A 18 -4.41 7.42 15.40
N CYS A 19 -3.12 7.14 15.55
CA CYS A 19 -2.57 5.78 15.58
C CYS A 19 -2.12 5.43 16.99
N THR A 20 -2.72 4.40 17.59
CA THR A 20 -2.51 4.07 19.01
C THR A 20 -2.01 2.64 19.24
N THR A 21 -2.08 1.80 18.20
CA THR A 21 -1.74 0.38 18.26
C THR A 21 -0.81 -0.02 17.11
N GLU A 22 -0.07 -1.12 17.27
CA GLU A 22 0.73 -1.71 16.19
C GLU A 22 -0.12 -2.15 14.98
N LEU A 23 -1.41 -2.46 15.22
CA LEU A 23 -2.39 -2.70 14.17
C LEU A 23 -2.64 -1.43 13.35
N ASP A 24 -2.83 -0.28 14.01
CA ASP A 24 -3.01 1.01 13.32
C ASP A 24 -1.79 1.33 12.45
N TYR A 25 -0.58 1.19 13.00
CA TYR A 25 0.65 1.47 12.24
C TYR A 25 0.77 0.57 11.01
N THR A 26 0.45 -0.72 11.17
CA THR A 26 0.49 -1.68 10.06
C THR A 26 -0.55 -1.30 9.01
N GLU A 27 -1.82 -1.14 9.40
CA GLU A 27 -2.93 -0.77 8.51
C GLU A 27 -2.61 0.51 7.72
N GLN A 28 -2.16 1.57 8.41
CA GLN A 28 -1.88 2.86 7.78
C GLN A 28 -0.66 2.80 6.85
N THR A 29 0.37 2.05 7.20
CA THR A 29 1.50 1.82 6.27
C THR A 29 1.04 1.01 5.05
N SER A 30 0.20 -0.01 5.25
CA SER A 30 -0.21 -0.95 4.21
C SER A 30 -0.96 -0.30 3.06
N TRP A 31 -1.94 0.56 3.34
CA TRP A 31 -2.72 1.19 2.26
C TRP A 31 -1.89 2.21 1.48
N LEU A 32 -0.97 2.91 2.14
CA LEU A 32 -0.03 3.82 1.47
C LEU A 32 0.93 3.06 0.55
N LEU A 33 1.56 2.00 1.06
CA LEU A 33 2.43 1.12 0.27
C LEU A 33 1.68 0.50 -0.92
N PHE A 34 0.43 0.08 -0.70
CA PHE A 34 -0.41 -0.49 -1.74
C PHE A 34 -0.63 0.50 -2.90
N LEU A 35 -1.01 1.74 -2.60
CA LEU A 35 -1.24 2.75 -3.65
C LEU A 35 0.05 3.12 -4.38
N LYS A 36 1.17 3.26 -3.68
CA LYS A 36 2.48 3.48 -4.29
C LYS A 36 2.87 2.33 -5.23
N TYR A 37 2.72 1.10 -4.76
CA TYR A 37 3.09 -0.09 -5.52
C TYR A 37 2.22 -0.24 -6.77
N LEU A 38 0.92 0.01 -6.65
CA LEU A 38 0.00 -0.01 -7.77
C LEU A 38 0.40 1.04 -8.83
N ASP A 39 0.67 2.28 -8.42
CA ASP A 39 1.10 3.35 -9.33
C ASP A 39 2.39 2.97 -10.10
N ASP A 40 3.40 2.47 -9.39
CA ASP A 40 4.66 2.04 -10.03
C ASP A 40 4.46 0.89 -11.02
N LEU A 41 3.60 -0.08 -10.67
CA LEU A 41 3.28 -1.20 -11.54
C LEU A 41 2.53 -0.73 -12.81
N GLU A 42 1.61 0.23 -12.68
CA GLU A 42 0.88 0.78 -13.81
C GLU A 42 1.76 1.63 -14.71
N GLN A 43 2.68 2.42 -14.14
CA GLN A 43 3.68 3.17 -14.90
C GLN A 43 4.61 2.23 -15.70
N GLU A 44 5.07 1.13 -15.09
CA GLU A 44 5.89 0.13 -15.77
C GLU A 44 5.13 -0.50 -16.94
N ARG A 45 3.87 -0.90 -16.72
CA ARG A 45 2.99 -1.44 -17.78
C ARG A 45 2.72 -0.43 -18.88
N ALA A 46 2.50 0.84 -18.54
CA ALA A 46 2.27 1.90 -19.52
C ALA A 46 3.49 2.11 -20.42
N LEU A 47 4.69 2.12 -19.83
CA LEU A 47 5.94 2.22 -20.58
C LEU A 47 6.16 1.00 -21.49
N GLU A 48 5.88 -0.21 -21.01
CA GLU A 48 5.92 -1.42 -21.84
C GLU A 48 4.92 -1.37 -22.99
N ALA A 49 3.68 -0.92 -22.73
CA ALA A 49 2.64 -0.80 -23.74
C ALA A 49 3.00 0.22 -24.82
N GLU A 50 3.56 1.36 -24.43
CA GLU A 50 4.07 2.39 -25.34
C GLU A 50 5.16 1.83 -26.27
N LEU A 51 6.12 1.08 -25.73
CA LEU A 51 7.19 0.44 -26.51
C LEU A 51 6.68 -0.55 -27.57
N VAL A 52 5.53 -1.18 -27.33
CA VAL A 52 4.90 -2.12 -28.28
C VAL A 52 3.72 -1.51 -29.04
N GLY A 53 3.48 -0.19 -28.91
CA GLY A 53 2.43 0.54 -29.62
C GLY A 53 1.00 0.14 -29.22
N LYS A 54 0.80 -0.31 -27.97
CA LYS A 54 -0.52 -0.65 -27.43
C LYS A 54 -1.05 0.47 -26.52
N PRO A 55 -2.37 0.69 -26.49
CA PRO A 55 -2.96 1.57 -25.49
C PRO A 55 -2.76 0.99 -24.09
N SER A 56 -2.52 1.86 -23.11
CA SER A 56 -2.47 1.52 -21.70
C SER A 56 -3.65 2.18 -20.99
N GLU A 57 -4.37 1.39 -20.21
CA GLU A 57 -5.43 1.88 -19.32
C GLU A 57 -4.94 1.75 -17.88
N PHE A 58 -5.08 2.85 -17.13
CA PHE A 58 -4.83 2.87 -15.70
C PHE A 58 -6.14 2.59 -14.97
N ILE A 59 -6.06 1.82 -13.89
CA ILE A 59 -7.14 1.53 -12.97
C ILE A 59 -7.52 2.80 -12.21
N ILE A 60 -6.52 3.56 -11.74
CA ILE A 60 -6.72 4.80 -11.00
C ILE A 60 -6.63 5.99 -11.96
N ASP A 61 -7.63 6.87 -11.88
CA ASP A 61 -7.68 8.11 -12.65
C ASP A 61 -6.52 9.03 -12.28
N GLU A 62 -6.02 9.79 -13.25
CA GLU A 62 -4.81 10.61 -13.16
C GLU A 62 -4.74 11.48 -11.89
N ALA A 63 -5.84 12.14 -11.52
CA ALA A 63 -5.90 12.99 -10.32
C ALA A 63 -5.65 12.24 -9.00
N HIS A 64 -5.96 10.94 -8.95
CA HIS A 64 -5.85 10.10 -7.75
C HIS A 64 -4.64 9.17 -7.77
N ARG A 65 -3.82 9.21 -8.82
CA ARG A 65 -2.55 8.47 -8.92
C ARG A 65 -1.53 8.97 -7.90
N TRP A 66 -0.68 8.08 -7.42
CA TRP A 66 0.33 8.42 -6.41
C TRP A 66 1.20 9.59 -6.87
N SER A 67 1.65 9.53 -8.13
CA SER A 67 2.43 10.57 -8.79
C SER A 67 1.76 11.95 -8.88
N SER A 68 0.46 12.07 -8.62
CA SER A 68 -0.29 13.33 -8.70
C SER A 68 -0.58 13.95 -7.34
N TRP A 69 -1.14 13.18 -6.39
CA TRP A 69 -1.55 13.72 -5.08
C TRP A 69 -0.54 13.44 -3.97
N ALA A 70 0.12 12.27 -4.01
CA ALA A 70 0.99 11.80 -2.95
C ALA A 70 2.43 12.26 -3.14
N ALA A 71 2.95 12.21 -4.37
CA ALA A 71 4.31 12.66 -4.66
C ALA A 71 4.39 13.36 -6.02
N PRO A 72 3.72 14.52 -6.19
CA PRO A 72 3.88 15.33 -7.39
C PRO A 72 5.34 15.72 -7.56
N LYS A 73 5.91 15.48 -8.74
CA LYS A 73 7.32 15.75 -9.02
C LYS A 73 7.49 16.86 -10.05
N LYS A 74 8.48 17.71 -9.83
CA LYS A 74 8.99 18.66 -10.83
C LYS A 74 9.71 17.90 -11.93
N ALA A 75 10.03 18.61 -13.03
CA ALA A 75 10.77 18.03 -14.16
C ALA A 75 12.16 17.48 -13.78
N ASP A 76 12.75 17.95 -12.67
CA ASP A 76 14.02 17.44 -12.14
C ASP A 76 13.87 16.18 -11.28
N GLY A 77 12.64 15.66 -11.13
CA GLY A 77 12.32 14.45 -10.36
C GLY A 77 12.20 14.66 -8.85
N LYS A 78 12.36 15.89 -8.35
CA LYS A 78 12.16 16.22 -6.93
C LYS A 78 10.69 16.49 -6.64
N LEU A 79 10.30 16.32 -5.38
CA LEU A 79 8.96 16.66 -4.93
C LEU A 79 8.65 18.14 -5.22
N ASP A 80 7.48 18.37 -5.79
CA ASP A 80 6.95 19.69 -6.03
C ASP A 80 6.27 20.23 -4.77
N HIS A 81 7.06 20.74 -3.83
CA HIS A 81 6.56 21.33 -2.59
C HIS A 81 5.60 22.50 -2.80
N ASP A 82 5.61 23.15 -3.97
CA ASP A 82 4.74 24.30 -4.25
C ASP A 82 3.30 23.87 -4.56
N HIS A 83 3.12 22.63 -5.06
CA HIS A 83 1.81 22.07 -5.44
C HIS A 83 1.39 20.88 -4.60
N ALA A 84 2.31 20.26 -3.85
CA ALA A 84 2.00 19.16 -2.94
C ALA A 84 1.08 19.63 -1.81
N LEU A 85 -0.04 18.93 -1.63
CA LEU A 85 -0.94 19.17 -0.51
C LEU A 85 -0.25 18.82 0.82
N ILE A 86 -0.41 19.69 1.82
CA ILE A 86 0.12 19.53 3.17
C ILE A 86 -0.93 19.97 4.20
N GLY A 87 -0.70 19.67 5.48
CA GLY A 87 -1.59 20.10 6.56
C GLY A 87 -3.05 19.66 6.33
N ASP A 88 -4.00 20.50 6.71
CA ASP A 88 -5.42 20.17 6.67
C ASP A 88 -5.92 19.87 5.24
N ASP A 89 -5.39 20.56 4.22
CA ASP A 89 -5.76 20.34 2.81
C ASP A 89 -5.45 18.91 2.35
N LEU A 90 -4.35 18.32 2.83
CA LEU A 90 -4.00 16.94 2.53
C LEU A 90 -4.97 15.96 3.20
N ILE A 91 -5.32 16.20 4.46
CA ILE A 91 -6.27 15.36 5.20
C ILE A 91 -7.66 15.43 4.56
N ASP A 92 -8.12 16.63 4.21
CA ASP A 92 -9.41 16.86 3.56
C ASP A 92 -9.48 16.20 2.19
N TYR A 93 -8.40 16.27 1.40
CA TYR A 93 -8.32 15.54 0.14
C TYR A 93 -8.41 14.02 0.35
N VAL A 94 -7.61 13.47 1.27
CA VAL A 94 -7.57 12.02 1.49
C VAL A 94 -8.92 11.50 1.98
N ASN A 95 -9.51 12.17 2.98
CA ASN A 95 -10.76 11.74 3.59
C ASN A 95 -11.99 12.05 2.72
N GLY A 96 -12.02 13.22 2.09
CA GLY A 96 -13.18 13.72 1.37
C GLY A 96 -13.22 13.36 -0.11
N LYS A 97 -12.09 13.00 -0.72
CA LYS A 97 -11.98 12.71 -2.16
C LYS A 97 -11.37 11.35 -2.43
N LEU A 98 -10.14 11.10 -1.99
CA LEU A 98 -9.41 9.88 -2.34
C LEU A 98 -10.10 8.61 -1.80
N PHE A 99 -10.40 8.54 -0.50
CA PHE A 99 -11.04 7.36 0.08
C PHE A 99 -12.42 7.09 -0.52
N PRO A 100 -13.34 8.08 -0.64
CA PRO A 100 -14.61 7.88 -1.33
C PRO A 100 -14.46 7.44 -2.80
N TYR A 101 -13.48 7.98 -3.52
CA TYR A 101 -13.17 7.57 -4.88
C TYR A 101 -12.80 6.08 -4.94
N LEU A 102 -11.88 5.63 -4.08
CA LEU A 102 -11.40 4.25 -4.03
C LEU A 102 -12.51 3.28 -3.59
N GLN A 103 -13.30 3.66 -2.57
CA GLN A 103 -14.47 2.88 -2.13
C GLN A 103 -15.47 2.63 -3.27
N GLY A 104 -15.67 3.63 -4.12
CA GLY A 104 -16.61 3.53 -5.24
C GLY A 104 -16.24 2.44 -6.27
N PHE A 105 -15.00 1.93 -6.29
CA PHE A 105 -14.65 0.82 -7.20
C PHE A 105 -15.48 -0.44 -6.94
N LYS A 106 -15.90 -0.69 -5.69
CA LYS A 106 -16.76 -1.84 -5.35
C LYS A 106 -18.04 -1.86 -6.17
N GLN A 107 -18.59 -0.67 -6.46
CA GLN A 107 -19.84 -0.51 -7.22
C GLN A 107 -19.60 -0.44 -8.73
N ARG A 108 -18.42 0.04 -9.15
CA ARG A 108 -18.06 0.20 -10.58
C ARG A 108 -17.45 -1.05 -11.20
N ALA A 109 -16.93 -1.96 -10.38
CA ALA A 109 -16.27 -3.16 -10.84
C ALA A 109 -17.24 -4.10 -11.57
N THR A 110 -16.75 -4.75 -12.62
CA THR A 110 -17.54 -5.67 -13.46
C THR A 110 -17.80 -7.02 -12.79
N SER A 111 -16.92 -7.45 -11.88
CA SER A 111 -17.12 -8.64 -11.05
C SER A 111 -16.31 -8.58 -9.75
N PRO A 112 -16.65 -9.43 -8.75
CA PRO A 112 -15.89 -9.56 -7.51
C PRO A 112 -14.43 -10.02 -7.68
N ASP A 113 -14.11 -10.63 -8.83
CA ASP A 113 -12.77 -11.19 -9.09
C ASP A 113 -11.77 -10.15 -9.64
N THR A 114 -12.23 -8.93 -9.89
CA THR A 114 -11.41 -7.83 -10.42
C THR A 114 -10.53 -7.16 -9.36
N ILE A 115 -9.48 -6.44 -9.80
CA ILE A 115 -8.60 -5.68 -8.89
C ILE A 115 -9.37 -4.48 -8.33
N GLU A 116 -10.17 -3.84 -9.17
CA GLU A 116 -11.06 -2.73 -8.86
C GLU A 116 -11.98 -3.09 -7.70
N TYR A 117 -12.68 -4.23 -7.78
CA TYR A 117 -13.56 -4.67 -6.70
C TYR A 117 -12.77 -4.80 -5.38
N LYS A 118 -11.59 -5.42 -5.42
CA LYS A 118 -10.71 -5.59 -4.24
C LYS A 118 -10.24 -4.26 -3.67
N ILE A 119 -9.91 -3.28 -4.50
CA ILE A 119 -9.60 -1.90 -4.05
C ILE A 119 -10.81 -1.34 -3.30
N GLY A 120 -12.00 -1.42 -3.91
CA GLY A 120 -13.24 -0.95 -3.29
C GLY A 120 -13.55 -1.62 -1.95
N GLU A 121 -13.36 -2.94 -1.85
CA GLU A 121 -13.53 -3.68 -0.60
C GLU A 121 -12.56 -3.21 0.48
N ILE A 122 -11.25 -3.17 0.18
CA ILE A 122 -10.23 -2.76 1.14
C ILE A 122 -10.54 -1.37 1.70
N PHE A 123 -10.75 -0.39 0.82
CA PHE A 123 -10.98 1.01 1.22
C PHE A 123 -12.36 1.25 1.85
N SER A 124 -13.30 0.30 1.77
CA SER A 124 -14.57 0.35 2.50
C SER A 124 -14.43 -0.05 3.97
N GLU A 125 -13.47 -0.91 4.28
CA GLU A 125 -13.25 -1.45 5.63
C GLU A 125 -12.24 -0.63 6.44
N ILE A 126 -11.32 0.08 5.77
CA ILE A 126 -10.31 0.91 6.43
C ILE A 126 -10.68 2.40 6.42
N LYS A 127 -10.07 3.15 7.33
CA LYS A 127 -10.14 4.61 7.35
C LYS A 127 -8.75 5.18 7.50
N ASN A 128 -8.53 6.38 6.96
CA ASN A 128 -7.35 7.15 7.26
C ASN A 128 -7.36 7.54 8.74
N LYS A 129 -6.28 7.23 9.45
CA LYS A 129 -6.09 7.59 10.88
C LYS A 129 -5.11 8.73 11.08
N PHE A 130 -4.50 9.27 10.04
CA PHE A 130 -3.72 10.50 10.17
C PHE A 130 -4.63 11.68 10.48
N GLN A 131 -4.36 12.36 11.59
CA GLN A 131 -4.98 13.63 11.97
C GLN A 131 -4.11 14.81 11.53
N SER A 132 -2.78 14.64 11.50
CA SER A 132 -1.85 15.65 11.02
C SER A 132 -1.48 15.40 9.56
N GLY A 133 -1.84 16.34 8.68
CA GLY A 133 -1.40 16.27 7.28
C GLY A 133 0.09 16.49 7.10
N TYR A 134 0.78 17.10 8.08
CA TYR A 134 2.24 17.17 8.06
C TYR A 134 2.87 15.80 8.33
N SER A 135 2.32 15.04 9.28
CA SER A 135 2.77 13.66 9.53
C SER A 135 2.50 12.77 8.32
N LEU A 136 1.32 12.91 7.71
CA LEU A 136 1.00 12.16 6.49
C LEU A 136 1.96 12.53 5.35
N ARG A 137 2.28 13.82 5.18
CA ARG A 137 3.27 14.28 4.20
C ARG A 137 4.62 13.61 4.40
N ASP A 138 5.16 13.61 5.62
CA ASP A 138 6.42 12.94 5.93
C ASP A 138 6.37 11.44 5.57
N ALA A 139 5.28 10.75 5.92
CA ALA A 139 5.10 9.34 5.59
C ALA A 139 5.05 9.11 4.06
N LEU A 140 4.35 9.97 3.31
CA LEU A 140 4.28 9.89 1.84
C LEU A 140 5.65 10.07 1.21
N GLU A 141 6.44 11.02 1.69
CA GLU A 141 7.80 11.27 1.19
C GLU A 141 8.71 10.06 1.42
N TYR A 142 8.72 9.50 2.64
CA TYR A 142 9.49 8.28 2.91
C TYR A 142 9.02 7.10 2.04
N ILE A 143 7.72 6.92 1.86
CA ILE A 143 7.21 5.83 1.01
C ILE A 143 7.58 6.05 -0.45
N ASP A 144 7.63 7.28 -0.93
CA ASP A 144 8.02 7.58 -2.31
C ASP A 144 9.50 7.26 -2.61
N GLU A 145 10.36 7.25 -1.59
CA GLU A 145 11.76 6.79 -1.72
C GLU A 145 11.86 5.29 -2.02
N LEU A 146 10.83 4.51 -1.71
CA LEU A 146 10.80 3.08 -1.95
C LEU A 146 10.62 2.78 -3.44
N ARG A 147 11.44 1.86 -3.95
CA ARG A 147 11.44 1.42 -5.35
C ARG A 147 11.07 -0.05 -5.46
N PHE A 148 10.24 -0.40 -6.45
CA PHE A 148 9.74 -1.78 -6.65
C PHE A 148 10.16 -2.36 -7.99
N LYS A 149 11.34 -2.03 -8.51
CA LYS A 149 11.72 -2.36 -9.89
C LYS A 149 12.29 -3.77 -10.02
N SER A 150 13.21 -4.15 -9.13
CA SER A 150 13.88 -5.44 -9.19
C SER A 150 13.20 -6.49 -8.29
N GLN A 151 13.39 -7.78 -8.63
CA GLN A 151 12.94 -8.88 -7.78
C GLN A 151 13.57 -8.87 -6.39
N GLN A 152 14.82 -8.39 -6.29
CA GLN A 152 15.52 -8.26 -5.02
C GLN A 152 14.87 -7.20 -4.12
N GLU A 153 14.54 -6.02 -4.66
CA GLU A 153 13.85 -4.96 -3.93
C GLU A 153 12.44 -5.40 -3.48
N LYS A 154 11.70 -6.08 -4.36
CA LYS A 154 10.39 -6.69 -4.02
C LYS A 154 10.53 -7.69 -2.87
N HIS A 155 11.58 -8.50 -2.88
CA HIS A 155 11.84 -9.47 -1.82
C HIS A 155 12.21 -8.79 -0.49
N GLU A 156 13.09 -7.78 -0.51
CA GLU A 156 13.48 -7.01 0.68
C GLU A 156 12.27 -6.34 1.33
N LEU A 157 11.40 -5.70 0.53
CA LEU A 157 10.16 -5.12 1.02
C LEU A 157 9.23 -6.17 1.63
N SER A 158 9.07 -7.32 0.96
CA SER A 158 8.23 -8.40 1.47
C SER A 158 8.69 -8.89 2.85
N HIS A 159 10.00 -8.97 3.08
CA HIS A 159 10.55 -9.33 4.39
C HIS A 159 10.25 -8.26 5.44
N LEU A 160 10.46 -6.98 5.12
CA LEU A 160 10.20 -5.88 6.05
C LEU A 160 8.71 -5.76 6.40
N TYR A 161 7.84 -6.00 5.42
CA TYR A 161 6.40 -6.05 5.64
C TYR A 161 5.99 -7.27 6.48
N GLU A 162 6.61 -8.41 6.23
CA GLU A 162 6.38 -9.60 7.04
C GLU A 162 6.81 -9.40 8.51
N ASP A 163 7.92 -8.72 8.74
CA ASP A 163 8.35 -8.36 10.08
C ASP A 163 7.34 -7.44 10.79
N LYS A 164 6.67 -6.54 10.06
CA LYS A 164 5.55 -5.74 10.61
C LYS A 164 4.37 -6.63 11.01
N ILE A 165 3.93 -7.55 10.14
CA ILE A 165 2.85 -8.51 10.47
C ILE A 165 3.23 -9.35 11.68
N LYS A 166 4.47 -9.83 11.75
CA LYS A 166 4.97 -10.59 12.89
C LYS A 166 4.98 -9.76 14.17
N LYS A 167 5.38 -8.49 14.13
CA LYS A 167 5.33 -7.59 15.31
C LYS A 167 3.89 -7.33 15.74
N MET A 168 2.99 -7.01 14.81
CA MET A 168 1.55 -6.89 15.04
C MET A 168 1.00 -8.16 15.71
N GLY A 169 1.38 -9.34 15.20
CA GLY A 169 0.99 -10.62 15.77
C GLY A 169 1.59 -10.93 17.15
N ASN A 170 2.56 -10.16 17.63
CA ASN A 170 3.12 -10.28 18.97
C ASN A 170 2.67 -9.16 19.92
N ALA A 171 1.99 -8.12 19.42
CA ALA A 171 1.78 -6.86 20.13
C ALA A 171 0.48 -6.79 20.97
N GLY A 172 -0.24 -7.90 21.18
CA GLY A 172 -1.47 -7.84 21.97
C GLY A 172 -2.13 -9.19 22.25
N ARG A 173 -3.24 -9.14 22.99
CA ARG A 173 -4.01 -10.32 23.44
C ARG A 173 -4.51 -11.23 22.29
N ASN A 174 -4.69 -10.66 21.10
CA ASN A 174 -5.18 -11.35 19.88
C ASN A 174 -4.07 -11.54 18.82
N GLY A 175 -2.82 -11.15 19.10
CA GLY A 175 -1.78 -11.11 18.07
C GLY A 175 -1.47 -12.48 17.45
N GLY A 176 -1.51 -13.55 18.25
CA GLY A 176 -1.22 -14.91 17.77
C GLY A 176 -2.21 -15.45 16.74
N GLU A 177 -3.35 -14.78 16.54
CA GLU A 177 -4.39 -15.19 15.58
C GLU A 177 -4.03 -14.83 14.13
N TYR A 178 -3.15 -13.85 13.91
CA TYR A 178 -2.93 -13.25 12.59
C TYR A 178 -1.62 -13.65 11.90
N TYR A 179 -0.78 -14.48 12.54
CA TYR A 179 0.52 -14.85 11.99
C TYR A 179 0.85 -16.33 12.20
N THR A 180 1.11 -17.02 11.09
CA THR A 180 1.69 -18.35 11.08
C THR A 180 3.17 -18.28 10.64
N PRO A 181 4.12 -18.86 11.39
CA PRO A 181 5.53 -18.84 11.01
C PRO A 181 5.81 -19.44 9.63
N ARG A 182 6.64 -18.78 8.80
CA ARG A 182 6.96 -19.25 7.43
C ARG A 182 7.54 -20.65 7.37
N ALA A 183 8.32 -21.05 8.37
CA ALA A 183 8.87 -22.40 8.43
C ALA A 183 7.75 -23.45 8.44
N LEU A 184 6.66 -23.18 9.18
CA LEU A 184 5.50 -24.06 9.25
C LEU A 184 4.71 -24.04 7.93
N ILE A 185 4.42 -22.85 7.38
CA ILE A 185 3.75 -22.72 6.07
C ILE A 185 4.53 -23.47 4.97
N ARG A 186 5.85 -23.30 4.91
CA ARG A 186 6.71 -23.99 3.93
C ARG A 186 6.68 -25.49 4.11
N ALA A 187 6.73 -25.99 5.36
CA ALA A 187 6.62 -27.42 5.64
C ALA A 187 5.26 -27.97 5.17
N MET A 188 4.16 -27.26 5.46
CA MET A 188 2.83 -27.64 4.99
C MET A 188 2.75 -27.70 3.46
N ILE A 189 3.22 -26.66 2.77
CA ILE A 189 3.24 -26.63 1.29
C ILE A 189 4.10 -27.77 0.71
N GLN A 190 5.25 -28.08 1.31
CA GLN A 190 6.12 -29.17 0.87
C GLN A 190 5.48 -30.55 1.00
N VAL A 191 4.59 -30.73 1.98
CA VAL A 191 3.84 -31.98 2.18
C VAL A 191 2.61 -32.03 1.27
N VAL A 192 1.83 -30.94 1.21
CA VAL A 192 0.60 -30.85 0.41
C VAL A 192 0.89 -30.89 -1.09
N LYS A 193 1.99 -30.28 -1.54
CA LYS A 193 2.44 -30.24 -2.94
C LYS A 193 1.34 -29.82 -3.94
N PRO A 194 0.73 -28.64 -3.76
CA PRO A 194 -0.33 -28.17 -4.65
C PRO A 194 0.15 -28.08 -6.10
N GLN A 195 -0.72 -28.41 -7.04
CA GLN A 195 -0.47 -28.42 -8.48
C GLN A 195 -1.25 -27.31 -9.19
N ILE A 196 -0.80 -26.94 -10.39
CA ILE A 196 -1.53 -26.00 -11.25
C ILE A 196 -2.89 -26.60 -11.59
N GLY A 197 -3.96 -25.87 -11.31
CA GLY A 197 -5.35 -26.33 -11.48
C GLY A 197 -6.05 -26.69 -10.17
N ASP A 198 -5.31 -26.85 -9.07
CA ASP A 198 -5.89 -27.07 -7.75
C ASP A 198 -6.59 -25.80 -7.24
N ARG A 199 -7.70 -26.00 -6.52
CA ARG A 199 -8.36 -24.95 -5.74
C ARG A 199 -7.81 -24.96 -4.32
N ILE A 200 -7.22 -23.86 -3.90
CA ILE A 200 -6.73 -23.67 -2.54
C ILE A 200 -7.76 -22.85 -1.77
N ASN A 201 -8.27 -23.43 -0.68
CA ASN A 201 -9.17 -22.75 0.25
C ASN A 201 -8.46 -22.59 1.58
N GLU A 202 -8.50 -21.39 2.13
CA GLU A 202 -8.08 -21.08 3.49
C GLU A 202 -9.35 -20.65 4.25
N ALA A 203 -9.74 -21.43 5.25
CA ALA A 203 -10.85 -21.09 6.15
C ALA A 203 -10.24 -20.80 7.52
N GLY A 204 -10.22 -19.52 7.90
CA GLY A 204 -9.61 -19.01 9.12
C GLY A 204 -10.16 -17.62 9.43
#